data_AF-A0A2E7QBL4-F1
#
_entry.id   AF-A0A2E7QBL4-F1
#
_cell.length_a   1.000
_cell.length_b   1.000
_cell.length_c   1.000
_cell.angle_alpha   90.00
_cell.angle_beta   90.00
_cell.angle_gamma   90.00
#
_symmetry.space_group_name_H-M   'P 1'
#
loop_
_entity.id
_entity.type
_entity.pdbx_description
1 polymer ?
#
loop_
_entity_poly.entity_id
_entity_poly.type
_entity_poly.pdbx_seq_one_letter_code
_entity_poly.pdbx_strand_id
1 'polypeptide(L)'
;MILVVNRPIECDVLMAGGDIGGLMATISAAGKGANVIIAEKAHTKRSGSDVTGNIHFMCYIPEKHGDDIEPILAKLVDSQIGGFHDILLSRRFLENSFDRVKGWND
;
A
#
# COMPACT_ATOMS: atom_id res chain seq x y z
N MET A 1 -24.71 -29.20 -18.89
CA MET A 1 -23.26 -29.00 -18.74
C MET A 1 -23.02 -28.60 -17.30
N ILE A 2 -22.41 -29.45 -16.48
CA ILE A 2 -22.09 -29.13 -15.08
C ILE A 2 -20.69 -28.51 -15.10
N LEU A 3 -20.59 -27.25 -14.70
CA LEU A 3 -19.29 -26.61 -14.47
C LEU A 3 -18.67 -27.30 -13.27
N VAL A 4 -17.57 -28.02 -13.47
CA VAL A 4 -16.76 -28.53 -12.37
C VAL A 4 -15.99 -27.34 -11.82
N VAL A 5 -16.43 -26.82 -10.68
CA VAL A 5 -15.72 -25.77 -9.96
C VAL A 5 -14.71 -26.47 -9.03
N ASN A 6 -13.45 -26.02 -9.05
CA ASN A 6 -12.44 -26.53 -8.12
C ASN A 6 -12.91 -26.35 -6.66
N ARG A 7 -12.35 -27.16 -5.75
CA ARG A 7 -12.61 -26.99 -4.32
C ARG A 7 -12.20 -25.57 -3.88
N PRO A 8 -12.98 -24.91 -3.00
CA PRO A 8 -12.60 -23.63 -2.43
C PRO A 8 -11.24 -23.71 -1.73
N ILE A 9 -10.46 -22.63 -1.81
CA ILE A 9 -9.24 -22.45 -1.04
C ILE A 9 -9.58 -21.50 0.11
N GLU A 10 -9.25 -21.90 1.34
CA GLU A 10 -9.62 -21.15 2.55
C GLU A 10 -8.47 -20.26 3.04
N CYS A 11 -8.81 -19.06 3.49
CA CYS A 11 -7.90 -18.10 4.12
C CYS A 11 -8.69 -17.17 5.04
N ASP A 12 -8.00 -16.50 5.97
CA ASP A 12 -8.60 -15.43 6.78
C ASP A 12 -8.72 -14.14 5.97
N VAL A 13 -7.74 -13.91 5.08
CA VAL A 13 -7.65 -12.72 4.23
C VAL A 13 -7.28 -13.13 2.80
N LEU A 14 -8.11 -12.75 1.84
CA LEU A 14 -7.79 -12.81 0.41
C LEU A 14 -7.28 -11.45 -0.06
N MET A 15 -6.06 -11.41 -0.57
CA MET A 15 -5.51 -10.26 -1.28
C MET A 15 -5.65 -10.43 -2.78
N ALA A 16 -6.54 -9.67 -3.40
CA ALA A 16 -6.74 -9.66 -4.84
C ALA A 16 -5.85 -8.59 -5.50
N GLY A 17 -4.66 -9.00 -5.95
CA GLY A 17 -3.62 -8.11 -6.48
C GLY A 17 -2.35 -8.14 -5.63
N GLY A 18 -1.20 -8.36 -6.27
CA GLY A 18 0.10 -8.48 -5.63
C GLY A 18 1.05 -7.35 -5.99
N ASP A 19 0.53 -6.14 -6.16
CA ASP A 19 1.31 -4.91 -6.29
C ASP A 19 1.84 -4.44 -4.92
N ILE A 20 2.48 -3.27 -4.86
CA ILE A 20 3.02 -2.75 -3.60
C ILE A 20 1.93 -2.55 -2.54
N GLY A 21 0.76 -2.04 -2.90
CA GLY A 21 -0.35 -1.88 -1.95
C GLY A 21 -0.80 -3.22 -1.38
N GLY A 22 -1.05 -4.20 -2.26
CA GLY A 22 -1.50 -5.53 -1.88
C GLY A 22 -0.46 -6.31 -1.09
N LEU A 23 0.82 -6.23 -1.45
CA LEU A 23 1.91 -6.85 -0.72
C LEU A 23 2.10 -6.22 0.67
N MET A 24 2.04 -4.90 0.79
CA MET A 24 2.15 -4.22 2.09
C MET A 24 0.99 -4.59 3.03
N ALA A 25 -0.23 -4.70 2.49
CA ALA A 25 -1.38 -5.17 3.25
C ALA A 25 -1.23 -6.66 3.65
N THR A 26 -0.72 -7.51 2.75
CA THR A 26 -0.46 -8.93 3.04
C THR A 26 0.60 -9.11 4.13
N ILE A 27 1.72 -8.41 4.03
CA ILE A 27 2.79 -8.44 5.05
C ILE A 27 2.23 -8.02 6.42
N SER A 28 1.43 -6.95 6.46
CA SER A 28 0.80 -6.48 7.70
C SER A 28 -0.18 -7.50 8.29
N ALA A 29 -1.00 -8.16 7.47
CA ALA A 29 -1.94 -9.18 7.92
C ALA A 29 -1.24 -10.46 8.39
N ALA A 30 -0.29 -10.96 7.59
CA ALA A 30 0.50 -12.15 7.93
C ALA A 30 1.35 -11.92 9.19
N GLY A 31 1.94 -10.74 9.34
CA GLY A 31 2.68 -10.36 10.56
C GLY A 31 1.82 -10.31 11.82
N LYS A 32 0.49 -10.27 11.69
CA LYS A 32 -0.48 -10.39 12.78
C LYS A 32 -1.04 -11.81 12.95
N GLY A 33 -0.51 -12.79 12.22
CA GLY A 33 -0.86 -14.21 12.32
C GLY A 33 -2.01 -14.67 11.45
N ALA A 34 -2.52 -13.82 10.52
CA ALA A 34 -3.55 -14.24 9.58
C ALA A 34 -3.00 -15.20 8.52
N ASN A 35 -3.77 -16.21 8.14
CA ASN A 35 -3.53 -17.01 6.94
C ASN A 35 -4.00 -16.19 5.71
N VAL A 36 -3.06 -15.74 4.89
CA VAL A 36 -3.32 -14.84 3.76
C VAL A 36 -3.05 -15.55 2.43
N ILE A 37 -3.97 -15.41 1.47
CA ILE A 37 -3.76 -15.82 0.07
C ILE A 37 -3.60 -14.57 -0.80
N ILE A 38 -2.57 -14.53 -1.63
CA ILE A 38 -2.40 -13.52 -2.68
C ILE A 38 -2.85 -14.11 -4.02
N ALA A 39 -3.89 -13.53 -4.60
CA ALA A 39 -4.34 -13.81 -5.95
C ALA A 39 -3.82 -12.73 -6.90
N GLU A 40 -2.70 -13.00 -7.56
CA GLU A 40 -2.07 -12.13 -8.55
C GLU A 40 -2.16 -12.78 -9.94
N LYS A 41 -2.56 -12.00 -10.94
CA LYS A 41 -2.68 -12.44 -12.34
C LYS A 41 -1.31 -12.60 -12.99
N ALA A 42 -0.35 -11.78 -12.59
CA ALA A 42 1.03 -11.76 -13.09
C ALA A 42 2.00 -12.39 -12.07
N HIS A 43 3.27 -11.98 -12.09
CA HIS A 43 4.26 -12.40 -11.11
C HIS A 43 4.56 -11.25 -10.15
N THR A 44 4.27 -11.43 -8.87
CA THR A 44 4.39 -10.39 -7.80
C THR A 44 5.75 -9.69 -7.76
N LYS A 45 6.84 -10.40 -8.06
CA LYS A 45 8.19 -9.80 -8.21
C LYS A 45 8.26 -8.57 -9.13
N ARG A 46 7.35 -8.45 -10.11
CA ARG A 46 7.35 -7.39 -11.15
C ARG A 46 5.94 -6.99 -11.61
N SER A 47 4.88 -7.31 -10.87
CA SER A 47 3.51 -6.91 -11.23
C SER A 47 3.20 -5.49 -10.75
N GLY A 48 2.10 -4.91 -11.25
CA GLY A 48 1.66 -3.57 -10.88
C GLY A 48 2.45 -2.42 -11.54
N SER A 49 2.25 -1.22 -11.01
CA SER A 49 2.76 0.04 -11.61
C SER A 49 4.26 0.25 -11.43
N ASP A 50 4.88 -0.37 -10.43
CA ASP A 50 6.30 -0.19 -10.10
C ASP A 50 7.22 -1.24 -10.76
N VAL A 51 6.78 -1.85 -11.86
CA VAL A 51 7.54 -2.88 -12.59
C VAL A 51 8.94 -2.40 -13.01
N THR A 52 9.08 -1.12 -13.35
CA THR A 52 10.35 -0.48 -13.74
C THR A 52 11.11 0.12 -12.56
N GLY A 53 10.57 0.01 -11.34
CA GLY A 53 11.10 0.65 -10.14
C GLY A 53 10.48 2.00 -9.86
N ASN A 54 10.80 2.52 -8.67
CA ASN A 54 10.31 3.78 -8.13
C ASN A 54 11.50 4.71 -7.84
N ILE A 55 11.44 5.96 -8.30
CA ILE A 55 12.49 6.96 -8.10
C ILE A 55 12.11 8.06 -7.10
N HIS A 56 10.85 8.11 -6.68
CA HIS A 56 10.35 9.03 -5.66
C HIS A 56 9.02 8.51 -5.10
N PHE A 57 8.81 8.77 -3.81
CA PHE A 57 7.56 8.46 -3.12
C PHE A 57 7.17 9.62 -2.21
N MET A 58 5.87 9.76 -1.97
CA MET A 58 5.33 10.76 -1.04
C MET A 58 5.54 10.30 0.39
N CYS A 59 6.14 11.15 1.24
CA CYS A 59 6.38 10.83 2.65
C CYS A 59 6.44 12.10 3.50
N TYR A 60 5.90 12.02 4.72
CA TYR A 60 6.07 13.02 5.75
C TYR A 60 7.06 12.52 6.80
N ILE A 61 8.21 13.19 6.96
CA ILE A 61 9.25 12.85 7.92
C ILE A 61 9.36 13.99 8.94
N PRO A 62 8.87 13.83 10.19
CA PRO A 62 8.85 14.90 11.19
C PRO A 62 10.23 15.55 11.41
N GLU A 63 11.29 14.75 11.49
CA GLU A 63 12.67 15.22 11.67
C GLU A 63 13.18 16.14 10.53
N LYS A 64 12.56 16.07 9.35
CA LYS A 64 12.97 16.86 8.16
C LYS A 64 11.96 17.95 7.82
N HIS A 65 10.68 17.71 8.07
CA HIS A 65 9.58 18.59 7.66
C HIS A 65 9.04 19.44 8.83
N GLY A 66 9.42 19.13 10.08
CA GLY A 66 8.85 19.71 11.29
C GLY A 66 7.64 18.92 11.79
N ASP A 67 7.26 19.15 13.05
CA ASP A 67 6.17 18.43 13.74
C ASP A 67 4.76 18.83 13.26
N ASP A 68 4.65 19.96 12.56
CA ASP A 68 3.40 20.40 11.95
C ASP A 68 3.22 19.75 10.56
N ILE A 69 2.24 18.85 10.45
CA ILE A 69 1.91 18.13 9.22
C ILE A 69 1.05 18.97 8.25
N GLU A 70 0.37 20.01 8.73
CA GLU A 70 -0.59 20.78 7.91
C GLU A 70 0.03 21.37 6.63
N PRO A 71 1.25 21.94 6.65
CA PRO A 71 1.87 22.47 5.43
C PRO A 71 2.14 21.37 4.38
N ILE A 72 2.39 20.14 4.82
CA ILE A 72 2.66 19.00 3.93
C ILE A 72 1.35 18.45 3.36
N LEU A 73 0.32 18.36 4.19
CA LEU A 73 -1.02 17.99 3.73
C LEU A 73 -1.55 18.99 2.71
N ALA A 74 -1.41 20.30 2.96
CA ALA A 74 -1.82 21.34 2.03
C ALA A 74 -1.12 21.18 0.67
N LYS A 75 0.20 20.93 0.66
CA LYS A 75 0.96 20.67 -0.57
C LYS A 75 0.55 19.38 -1.29
N LEU A 76 0.21 18.32 -0.55
CA LEU A 76 -0.30 17.09 -1.15
C LEU A 76 -1.63 17.34 -1.88
N VAL A 77 -2.52 18.10 -1.27
CA VAL A 77 -3.83 18.44 -1.83
C VAL A 77 -3.70 19.38 -3.03
N ASP A 78 -2.74 20.29 -3.01
CA ASP A 78 -2.43 21.20 -4.14
C ASP A 78 -1.61 20.54 -5.26
N SER A 79 -1.23 19.26 -5.11
CA SER A 79 -0.46 18.53 -6.12
C SER A 79 -1.31 18.09 -7.32
N GLN A 80 -0.65 17.62 -8.38
CA GLN A 80 -1.30 17.09 -9.59
C GLN A 80 -2.28 15.93 -9.32
N ILE A 81 -2.11 15.21 -8.21
CA ILE A 81 -2.99 14.11 -7.80
C ILE A 81 -4.01 14.53 -6.73
N GLY A 82 -3.79 15.67 -6.07
CA GLY A 82 -4.51 16.05 -4.86
C GLY A 82 -5.97 16.45 -5.08
N GLY A 83 -6.36 16.87 -6.29
CA GLY A 83 -7.73 17.29 -6.61
C GLY A 83 -8.81 16.21 -6.42
N PHE A 84 -8.42 14.93 -6.32
CA PHE A 84 -9.33 13.80 -6.10
C PHE A 84 -9.10 13.09 -4.77
N HIS A 85 -8.28 13.66 -3.89
CA HIS A 85 -7.95 13.04 -2.62
C HIS A 85 -9.05 13.27 -1.59
N ASP A 86 -9.37 12.22 -0.85
CA ASP A 86 -10.01 12.36 0.46
C ASP A 86 -8.98 12.90 1.46
N ILE A 87 -9.31 14.02 2.12
CA ILE A 87 -8.39 14.72 3.02
C ILE A 87 -8.06 13.87 4.25
N LEU A 88 -9.02 13.14 4.80
CA LEU A 88 -8.81 12.30 5.99
C LEU A 88 -7.93 11.09 5.65
N LEU A 89 -8.14 10.48 4.49
CA LEU A 89 -7.27 9.40 4.01
C LEU A 89 -5.87 9.92 3.69
N SER A 90 -5.76 11.10 3.09
CA SER A 90 -4.46 11.74 2.79
C SER A 90 -3.67 12.05 4.05
N ARG A 91 -4.33 12.59 5.08
CA ARG A 91 -3.73 12.79 6.39
C ARG A 91 -3.23 11.49 6.98
N ARG A 92 -4.09 10.47 7.04
CA ARG A 92 -3.71 9.14 7.56
C ARG A 92 -2.55 8.54 6.79
N PHE A 93 -2.53 8.68 5.46
CA PHE A 93 -1.42 8.24 4.63
C PHE A 93 -0.12 8.93 5.04
N LEU A 94 -0.10 10.27 5.17
CA LEU A 94 1.08 11.02 5.57
C LEU A 94 1.56 10.63 6.97
N GLU A 95 0.65 10.53 7.95
CA GLU A 95 0.94 10.11 9.33
C GLU A 95 1.65 8.75 9.41
N ASN A 96 1.30 7.81 8.51
CA ASN A 96 1.84 6.46 8.51
C ASN A 96 3.02 6.28 7.54
N SER A 97 3.26 7.24 6.65
CA SER A 97 4.21 7.09 5.53
C SER A 97 5.64 6.80 5.99
N PHE A 98 6.15 7.52 6.99
CA PHE A 98 7.52 7.33 7.46
C PHE A 98 7.75 5.99 8.14
N ASP A 99 6.76 5.49 8.88
CA ASP A 99 6.82 4.15 9.46
C ASP A 99 6.89 3.05 8.40
N ARG A 100 6.29 3.26 7.23
CA ARG A 100 6.42 2.31 6.11
C ARG A 100 7.81 2.34 5.50
N VAL A 101 8.37 3.53 5.29
CA VAL A 101 9.71 3.73 4.72
C VAL A 101 10.79 3.13 5.60
N LYS A 102 10.66 3.25 6.93
CA LYS A 102 11.60 2.63 7.88
C LYS A 102 11.68 1.10 7.72
N GLY A 103 10.57 0.45 7.40
CA GLY A 103 10.53 -1.00 7.15
C GLY A 103 11.14 -1.45 5.82
N TRP A 104 11.66 -0.54 4.98
CA TRP A 104 12.38 -0.91 3.75
C TRP A 104 13.89 -1.02 3.93
N ASN A 105 14.43 -0.56 5.06
CA ASN A 105 15.87 -0.55 5.35
C ASN A 105 16.35 -1.79 6.12
N ASP A 106 15.51 -2.84 6.17
CA ASP A 106 15.84 -4.12 6.81
C ASP A 106 16.55 -5.08 5.83
#